data_AF-A0A660Y9Q7-F1
#
_entry.id   AF-A0A660Y9Q7-F1
#
_cell.length_a   1.000
_cell.length_b   1.000
_cell.length_c   1.000
_cell.angle_alpha   90.00
_cell.angle_beta   90.00
_cell.angle_gamma   90.00
#
_symmetry.space_group_name_H-M   'P 1'
#
loop_
_entity.id
_entity.type
_entity.pdbx_description
1 polymer ?
#
loop_
_entity_poly.entity_id
_entity_poly.type
_entity_poly.pdbx_seq_one_letter_code
_entity_poly.pdbx_strand_id
1 'polypeptide(L)' 'MDFYPSSDDERWMRAALREAEQAFAERETPVGAVVVHQGKIIGRG' A
#
# COMPACT_ATOMS: atom_id res chain seq x y z
N MET A 1 6.85 -0.70 23.35
CA MET A 1 7.03 -0.42 21.91
C MET A 1 5.83 -1.04 21.25
N ASP A 2 4.85 -0.21 20.90
CA ASP A 2 3.56 -0.70 20.41
C ASP A 2 3.74 -1.05 18.93
N PHE A 3 3.96 -2.34 18.68
CA PHE A 3 4.13 -2.92 17.33
C PHE A 3 2.80 -3.09 16.59
N TYR A 4 1.76 -2.37 17.00
CA TYR A 4 0.47 -2.43 16.35
C TYR A 4 0.39 -1.37 15.25
N PRO A 5 0.00 -1.75 14.02
CA PRO A 5 -0.22 -0.79 12.97
C PRO A 5 -1.26 0.23 13.43
N SER A 6 -0.95 1.49 13.24
CA SER A 6 -1.87 2.59 13.46
C SER A 6 -3.03 2.53 12.44
N SER A 7 -4.11 3.26 12.70
CA SER A 7 -5.19 3.43 11.72
C SER A 7 -4.69 3.98 10.38
N ASP A 8 -3.61 4.76 10.40
CA ASP A 8 -2.97 5.28 9.20
C ASP A 8 -2.27 4.17 8.43
N ASP A 9 -1.60 3.23 9.10
CA ASP A 9 -0.98 2.07 8.46
C ASP A 9 -2.02 1.20 7.75
N GLU A 10 -3.19 0.97 8.35
CA GLU A 10 -4.29 0.28 7.68
C GLU A 10 -4.74 1.01 6.41
N ARG A 11 -4.88 2.34 6.49
CA ARG A 11 -5.26 3.17 5.34
C ARG A 11 -4.24 3.06 4.20
N TRP A 12 -2.96 3.02 4.52
CA TRP A 12 -1.89 2.89 3.53
C TRP A 12 -1.80 1.47 2.97
N MET A 13 -1.96 0.45 3.80
CA MET A 13 -2.04 -0.94 3.35
C MET A 13 -3.20 -1.19 2.39
N ARG A 14 -4.36 -0.59 2.63
CA ARG A 14 -5.49 -0.64 1.66
C ARG A 14 -5.14 -0.01 0.32
N ALA A 15 -4.23 0.97 0.28
CA ALA A 15 -3.75 1.52 -0.99
C ALA A 15 -2.79 0.56 -1.70
N ALA A 16 -1.84 -0.03 -0.98
CA ALA A 16 -0.94 -1.05 -1.53
C ALA A 16 -1.68 -2.27 -2.08
N LEU A 17 -2.74 -2.72 -1.39
CA LEU A 17 -3.57 -3.84 -1.86
C LEU A 17 -4.30 -3.53 -3.18
N ARG A 18 -4.70 -2.27 -3.41
CA ARG A 18 -5.29 -1.87 -4.71
C ARG A 18 -4.28 -1.94 -5.86
N GLU A 19 -3.03 -1.57 -5.61
CA GLU A 19 -1.96 -1.75 -6.61
C GLU A 19 -1.70 -3.25 -6.86
N ALA A 20 -1.73 -4.09 -5.82
CA ALA A 20 -1.63 -5.54 -5.99
C ALA A 20 -2.80 -6.14 -6.79
N GLU A 21 -4.02 -5.66 -6.59
CA GLU A 21 -5.20 -6.04 -7.40
C GLU A 21 -5.03 -5.63 -8.87
N GLN A 22 -4.48 -4.44 -9.13
CA GLN A 22 -4.14 -3.96 -10.48
C GLN A 22 -3.09 -4.89 -11.13
N ALA A 23 -1.98 -5.17 -10.45
CA ALA A 23 -0.94 -6.07 -10.94
C ALA A 23 -1.49 -7.47 -11.25
N PHE A 24 -2.38 -7.98 -10.39
CA PHE A 24 -3.09 -9.24 -10.64
C PHE A 24 -3.93 -9.19 -11.93
N ALA A 25 -4.70 -8.12 -12.13
CA ALA A 25 -5.52 -7.92 -13.33
C ALA A 25 -4.67 -7.83 -14.62
N GLU A 26 -3.46 -7.28 -14.49
CA GLU A 26 -2.47 -7.18 -15.57
C GLU A 26 -1.67 -8.48 -15.78
N ARG A 27 -1.97 -9.54 -15.01
CA ARG A 27 -1.27 -10.83 -15.01
C ARG A 27 0.21 -10.72 -14.63
N GLU A 28 0.55 -9.72 -13.83
CA GLU A 28 1.84 -9.59 -13.16
C GLU A 28 1.82 -10.30 -11.80
N THR A 29 2.94 -10.24 -11.08
CA THR A 29 2.99 -10.76 -9.70
C THR A 29 2.12 -9.85 -8.82
N PRO A 30 1.15 -10.38 -8.04
CA PRO A 30 0.16 -9.58 -7.32
C PRO A 30 0.76 -8.96 -6.05
N VAL A 31 1.65 -8.01 -6.23
CA VAL A 31 2.35 -7.25 -5.20
C VAL A 31 2.08 -5.78 -5.45
N GLY A 32 1.88 -5.02 -4.38
CA GLY A 32 1.71 -3.59 -4.44
C GLY A 32 2.37 -2.91 -3.24
N ALA A 33 2.83 -1.69 -3.46
CA ALA A 33 3.57 -0.89 -2.51
C ALA A 33 3.17 0.58 -2.59
N VAL A 34 3.23 1.27 -1.45
CA VAL A 34 3.07 2.72 -1.39
C VAL A 34 4.19 3.33 -0.57
N VAL A 35 4.70 4.49 -1.01
CA VAL A 35 5.67 5.29 -0.25
C VAL A 35 4.95 6.52 0.29
N VAL A 36 4.96 6.68 1.60
CA VAL A 36 4.27 7.78 2.30
C VAL A 36 5.31 8.74 2.89
N HIS A 37 5.15 10.02 2.62
CA HIS A 37 5.94 11.10 3.21
C HIS A 37 5.01 12.22 3.68
N GLN A 38 5.15 12.63 4.95
CA GLN A 38 4.36 13.72 5.55
C GLN A 38 2.83 13.55 5.36
N GLY A 39 2.32 12.33 5.60
CA GLY A 39 0.89 12.02 5.50
C GLY A 39 0.34 11.95 4.07
N LYS A 40 1.21 11.93 3.05
CA LYS A 40 0.83 11.86 1.64
C LYS A 40 1.56 10.71 0.94
N ILE A 41 0.86 10.02 0.05
CA ILE A 41 1.51 9.04 -0.84
C ILE A 41 2.29 9.81 -1.90
N ILE A 42 3.59 9.54 -2.02
CA ILE A 42 4.49 10.13 -3.02
C ILE A 42 4.91 9.14 -4.11
N GLY A 43 4.62 7.85 -3.93
CA GLY A 43 4.90 6.80 -4.91
C GLY A 43 4.00 5.59 -4.72
N ARG A 44 3.72 4.89 -5.82
CA ARG A 44 2.87 3.69 -5.91
C ARG A 44 3.39 2.76 -7.00
N GLY A 45 3.09 1.48 -6.88
CA GLY A 45 3.33 0.44 -7.87
C GLY A 45 3.25 -0.94 -7.25
#